data_AF-A0A1H4VQ24-F1
#
_entry.id   AF-A0A1H4VQ24-F1
#
_cell.length_a   1.000
_cell.length_b   1.000
_cell.length_c   1.000
_cell.angle_alpha   90.00
_cell.angle_beta   90.00
_cell.angle_gamma   90.00
#
_symmetry.space_group_name_H-M   'P 1'
#
loop_
_entity.id
_entity.type
_entity.pdbx_description
1 polymer ?
#
loop_
_entity_poly.entity_id
_entity_poly.type
_entity_poly.pdbx_seq_one_letter_code
_entity_poly.pdbx_strand_id
1 'polypeptide(L)' 'MTNATHTVRTVTEHRFIVPCPWPEGGDWKDFGIALKWAQDVAKEHGISTSMDDWSRLRVEDDQLVIVLTIQGQDQEP' A
#
# COMPACT_ATOMS: atom_id res chain seq x y z
N MET A 1 -9.16 -28.82 27.27
CA MET A 1 -8.78 -27.39 27.37
C MET A 1 -8.25 -26.98 26.01
N THR A 2 -8.91 -26.04 25.34
CA THR A 2 -8.46 -25.49 24.05
C THR A 2 -7.77 -24.17 24.36
N ASN A 3 -6.46 -24.09 24.18
CA ASN A 3 -5.73 -22.85 24.34
C ASN A 3 -5.97 -22.01 23.08
N ALA A 4 -6.71 -20.91 23.22
CA ALA A 4 -6.85 -19.92 22.16
C ALA A 4 -5.62 -19.01 22.20
N THR A 5 -4.73 -19.15 21.22
CA THR A 5 -3.60 -18.24 21.04
C THR A 5 -4.09 -16.95 20.40
N HIS A 6 -3.98 -15.83 21.11
CA HIS A 6 -4.28 -14.51 20.58
C HIS A 6 -2.98 -13.87 20.10
N THR A 7 -2.87 -13.63 18.80
CA THR A 7 -1.70 -12.99 18.18
C THR A 7 -2.12 -11.60 17.68
N VAL A 8 -1.44 -10.57 18.16
CA VAL A 8 -1.66 -9.18 17.73
C VAL A 8 -0.52 -8.81 16.80
N ARG A 9 -0.84 -8.34 15.59
CA ARG A 9 0.13 -7.86 14.60
C ARG A 9 -0.12 -6.40 14.26
N THR A 10 0.96 -5.63 14.19
CA THR A 10 0.90 -4.24 13.73
C THR A 10 0.95 -4.22 12.21
N VAL A 11 0.01 -3.50 11.58
CA VAL A 11 -0.05 -3.33 10.13
C VAL A 11 0.05 -1.84 9.82
N THR A 12 1.06 -1.45 9.05
CA THR A 12 1.23 -0.07 8.57
C THR A 12 0.77 0.01 7.12
N GLU A 13 -0.20 0.86 6.83
CA GLU A 13 -0.67 1.12 5.46
C GLU A 13 -0.11 2.46 4.95
N HIS A 14 0.73 2.41 3.92
CA HIS A 14 1.15 3.59 3.17
C HIS A 14 0.20 3.82 2.00
N ARG A 15 -0.36 5.04 1.94
CA ARG A 15 -1.31 5.45 0.89
C ARG A 15 -0.65 6.51 0.01
N PHE A 16 -0.51 6.22 -1.28
CA PHE A 16 -0.02 7.16 -2.28
C PHE A 16 -1.19 7.58 -3.16
N ILE A 17 -1.50 8.88 -3.14
CA ILE A 17 -2.70 9.44 -3.75
C ILE A 17 -2.33 10.15 -5.05
N VAL A 18 -3.09 9.86 -6.10
CA VAL A 18 -3.02 10.53 -7.39
C VAL A 18 -4.37 11.22 -7.61
N PRO A 19 -4.41 12.56 -7.68
CA PRO A 19 -5.66 13.27 -7.91
C PRO A 19 -6.18 13.03 -9.34
N CYS A 20 -7.49 12.85 -9.45
CA CYS A 20 -8.23 12.70 -10.70
C CYS A 20 -9.33 13.77 -10.77
N PRO A 21 -8.96 15.06 -10.99
CA PRO A 21 -9.93 16.15 -11.05
C PRO A 21 -10.92 15.96 -12.20
N TRP A 22 -12.17 16.38 -12.00
CA TRP A 22 -13.17 16.43 -13.07
C TRP A 22 -13.14 17.81 -13.75
N PRO A 23 -13.24 17.89 -15.10
CA PRO A 23 -13.46 16.81 -16.07
C PRO A 23 -12.19 16.15 -16.64
N GLU A 24 -10.99 16.57 -16.22
CA GLU A 24 -9.73 16.21 -16.87
C GLU A 24 -9.32 14.73 -16.64
N GLY A 25 -9.73 14.14 -15.53
CA GLY A 25 -9.24 12.85 -15.05
C GLY A 25 -7.83 12.93 -14.45
N GLY A 26 -7.26 11.77 -14.11
CA GLY A 26 -5.90 11.68 -13.57
C GLY A 26 -4.81 11.68 -14.66
N ASP A 27 -3.66 12.28 -14.36
CA ASP A 27 -2.48 12.21 -15.23
C ASP A 27 -1.71 10.90 -15.00
N TRP A 28 -1.43 10.18 -16.08
CA TRP A 28 -0.57 8.99 -16.05
C TRP A 28 0.86 9.29 -15.57
N LYS A 29 1.33 10.52 -15.75
CA LYS A 29 2.63 10.96 -15.21
C LYS A 29 2.60 10.98 -13.68
N ASP A 30 1.55 11.53 -13.09
CA ASP A 30 1.38 11.57 -11.64
C ASP A 30 1.20 10.16 -11.06
N PHE A 31 0.48 9.30 -11.77
CA PHE A 31 0.42 7.88 -11.45
C PHE A 31 1.80 7.22 -11.45
N GLY A 32 2.63 7.48 -12.47
CA GLY A 32 4.00 6.97 -12.54
C GLY A 32 4.88 7.45 -11.38
N ILE A 33 4.71 8.69 -10.93
CA ILE A 33 5.41 9.25 -9.76
C ILE A 33 4.96 8.55 -8.47
N ALA A 34 3.64 8.43 -8.26
CA ALA A 34 3.09 7.75 -7.09
C ALA A 34 3.50 6.26 -7.03
N LEU A 35 3.51 5.59 -8.19
CA LEU A 35 3.99 4.21 -8.30
C LEU A 35 5.48 4.10 -7.94
N LYS A 36 6.31 5.02 -8.44
CA LYS A 36 7.73 5.05 -8.11
C LYS A 36 7.97 5.25 -6.61
N TRP A 37 7.23 6.15 -5.96
CA TRP A 37 7.29 6.32 -4.50
C TRP A 37 6.86 5.05 -3.76
N ALA A 38 5.77 4.41 -4.19
CA ALA A 38 5.33 3.14 -3.60
C ALA A 38 6.40 2.05 -3.74
N GLN A 39 7.07 1.96 -4.89
CA GLN A 39 8.17 1.01 -5.11
C GLN A 39 9.38 1.31 -4.26
N ASP A 40 9.73 2.59 -4.10
CA ASP A 40 10.91 2.98 -3.31
C ASP A 40 10.66 2.70 -1.81
N VAL A 41 9.46 2.98 -1.28
CA VAL A 41 9.08 2.57 0.09
C VAL A 41 9.03 1.03 0.23
N ALA A 42 8.49 0.30 -0.75
CA ALA A 42 8.49 -1.16 -0.71
C ALA A 42 9.92 -1.72 -0.62
N LYS A 43 10.88 -1.16 -1.38
CA LYS A 43 12.30 -1.55 -1.32
C LYS A 43 12.94 -1.23 0.02
N GLU A 44 12.64 -0.07 0.62
CA GLU A 44 13.14 0.31 1.95
C GLU A 44 12.73 -0.72 3.02
N HIS A 45 11.56 -1.31 2.87
CA HIS A 45 11.04 -2.35 3.76
C HIS A 45 11.35 -3.79 3.30
N GLY A 46 12.21 -3.96 2.28
CA GLY A 46 12.61 -5.27 1.78
C GLY A 46 11.50 -6.06 1.08
N ILE A 47 10.41 -5.40 0.68
CA ILE A 47 9.29 -6.01 -0.03
C ILE A 47 9.63 -6.12 -1.51
N SER A 48 9.47 -7.33 -2.07
CA SER A 48 9.72 -7.58 -3.48
C SER A 48 8.62 -6.98 -4.35
N THR A 49 8.96 -5.97 -5.15
CA THR A 49 8.03 -5.34 -6.11
C THR A 49 7.88 -6.10 -7.41
N SER A 50 8.56 -7.25 -7.57
CA SER A 50 8.47 -8.12 -8.76
C SER A 50 7.34 -9.15 -8.69
N MET A 51 6.69 -9.28 -7.54
CA MET A 51 5.51 -10.13 -7.34
C MET A 51 4.22 -9.30 -7.55
N ASP A 52 3.06 -9.94 -7.64
CA ASP A 52 1.78 -9.22 -7.88
C ASP A 52 1.07 -8.76 -6.59
N ASP A 53 1.56 -9.10 -5.39
CA ASP A 53 0.83 -8.89 -4.11
C ASP A 53 1.47 -7.87 -3.16
N TRP A 54 2.43 -7.07 -3.64
CA TRP A 54 3.10 -6.08 -2.77
C TRP A 54 2.28 -4.79 -2.59
N SER A 55 1.33 -4.49 -3.50
CA SER A 55 0.48 -3.30 -3.38
C SER A 55 -0.92 -3.55 -3.91
N ARG A 56 -1.86 -2.68 -3.52
CA ARG A 56 -3.26 -2.69 -3.97
C ARG A 56 -3.61 -1.32 -4.54
N LEU A 57 -4.18 -1.29 -5.74
CA LEU A 57 -4.72 -0.06 -6.32
C LEU A 57 -6.20 0.06 -5.97
N ARG A 58 -6.59 1.21 -5.40
CA ARG A 58 -7.98 1.59 -5.16
C ARG A 58 -8.35 2.76 -6.07
N VAL A 59 -9.55 2.71 -6.61
CA VAL A 59 -10.15 3.80 -7.36
C VAL A 59 -11.19 4.43 -6.46
N GLU A 60 -11.03 5.71 -6.15
CA GLU A 60 -11.99 6.53 -5.41
C GLU A 60 -12.51 7.62 -6.36
N ASP A 61 -13.60 8.31 -6.00
CA ASP A 61 -14.36 9.17 -6.93
C ASP A 61 -13.51 10.23 -7.65
N ASP A 62 -12.56 10.84 -6.95
CA ASP A 62 -11.71 11.92 -7.43
C ASP A 62 -10.21 11.58 -7.34
N GLN A 63 -9.84 10.31 -7.13
CA GLN A 63 -8.45 9.92 -6.93
C GLN A 63 -8.17 8.43 -7.16
N LEU A 64 -6.93 8.13 -7.54
CA LEU A 64 -6.36 6.78 -7.47
C LEU A 64 -5.47 6.67 -6.24
N VAL A 65 -5.60 5.57 -5.49
CA VAL A 65 -4.82 5.34 -4.27
C VAL A 65 -4.06 4.04 -4.38
N ILE A 66 -2.73 4.11 -4.40
CA ILE A 66 -1.86 2.93 -4.27
C ILE A 66 -1.65 2.69 -2.78
N VAL A 67 -2.03 1.50 -2.32
CA VAL A 67 -1.91 1.09 -0.92
C VAL A 67 -0.81 0.03 -0.81
N LEU A 68 0.19 0.32 0.00
CA LEU A 68 1.25 -0.61 0.38
C LEU A 68 1.04 -1.00 1.85
N THR A 69 0.79 -2.27 2.09
CA THR A 69 0.57 -2.81 3.44
C THR A 69 1.86 -3.46 3.93
N ILE A 70 2.42 -2.93 5.00
CA ILE A 70 3.65 -3.42 5.62
C ILE A 70 3.27 -4.13 6.91
N GLN A 71 3.59 -5.42 6.99
CA GLN A 71 3.38 -6.21 8.19
C GLN A 71 4.56 -5.95 9.14
N GLY A 72 4.26 -5.43 10.33
CA GLY A 72 5.21 -5.35 11.42
C GLY A 72 5.53 -6.73 11.99
N GLN A 73 6.62 -6.84 12.75
CA GLN A 73 6.97 -8.08 13.44
C GLN A 73 5.83 -8.48 14.39
N ASP A 74 5.43 -9.76 14.34
CA ASP A 74 4.55 -10.34 15.34
C ASP A 74 5.19 -10.16 16.72
N GLN A 75 4.51 -9.44 17.61
CA GLN A 75 4.92 -9.38 19.01
C GLN A 75 4.21 -10.51 19.74
N GLU A 76 4.99 -11.44 20.31
CA GLU A 76 4.45 -12.36 21.32
C GLU A 76 3.95 -11.55 22.53
N PRO A 77 2.79 -11.93 23.11
CA PRO A 77 2.15 -11.20 24.21
C PRO A 77 2.95 -11.20 25.52
#